data_AF-A0A838JYF7-F1
#
_entry.id   AF-A0A838JYF7-F1
#
_cell.length_a   1.000
_cell.length_b   1.000
_cell.length_c   1.000
_cell.angle_alpha   90.00
_cell.angle_beta   90.00
_cell.angle_gamma   90.00
#
_symmetry.space_group_name_H-M   'P 1'
#
loop_
_entity.id
_entity.type
_entity.pdbx_description
1 polymer ?
#
loop_
_entity_poly.entity_id
_entity_poly.type
_entity_poly.pdbx_seq_one_letter_code
_entity_poly.pdbx_strand_id
1 'polypeptide(L)'
;PGTVYLIEPEIEEDGVVSLDTHGMDPVKVIRLSRALGARPTRTLVVGCEPKVILGGEDYDDMLMELSEPVSAAVEEAVKLVESLVTDNGPGGSAGSSTEREVKS
;
A
#
# COMPACT_ATOMS: atom_id res chain seq x y z
N PRO A 1 16.00 -4.87 -0.14
CA PRO A 1 14.90 -5.83 -0.33
C PRO A 1 14.40 -6.38 1.01
N GLY A 2 13.09 -6.48 1.20
CA GLY A 2 12.48 -6.84 2.48
C GLY A 2 12.18 -5.65 3.39
N THR A 3 12.60 -4.43 3.03
CA THR A 3 12.26 -3.24 3.82
C THR A 3 10.75 -2.99 3.74
N VAL A 4 10.10 -2.83 4.90
CA VAL A 4 8.68 -2.52 5.00
C VAL A 4 8.48 -1.00 5.05
N TYR A 5 7.51 -0.50 4.28
CA TYR A 5 7.16 0.92 4.20
C TYR A 5 5.70 1.12 4.58
N LEU A 6 5.44 2.23 5.27
CA LEU A 6 4.09 2.76 5.46
C LEU A 6 3.93 4.02 4.63
N ILE A 7 2.97 4.02 3.71
CA ILE A 7 2.69 5.12 2.80
C ILE A 7 1.28 5.62 3.06
N GLU A 8 1.16 6.92 3.33
CA GLU A 8 -0.13 7.61 3.40
C GLU A 8 -0.30 8.43 2.10
N PRO A 9 -1.17 8.00 1.16
CA PRO A 9 -1.29 8.66 -0.13
C PRO A 9 -2.00 10.01 -0.01
N GLU A 10 -1.37 11.06 -0.52
CA GLU A 10 -1.99 12.36 -0.72
C GLU A 10 -2.83 12.34 -2.00
N ILE A 11 -4.14 12.22 -1.86
CA ILE A 11 -5.06 12.14 -3.01
C ILE A 11 -5.90 13.40 -3.08
N GLU A 12 -5.56 14.25 -4.06
CA GLU A 12 -6.32 15.44 -4.42
C GLU A 12 -7.77 15.09 -4.78
N GLU A 13 -8.70 15.96 -4.39
CA GLU A 13 -10.15 15.77 -4.61
C GLU A 13 -10.56 16.02 -6.07
N ASP A 14 -9.79 16.82 -6.80
CA ASP A 14 -10.14 17.26 -8.15
C ASP A 14 -9.45 16.39 -9.22
N GLY A 15 -10.24 15.89 -10.17
CA GLY A 15 -9.73 15.12 -11.32
C GLY A 15 -10.81 14.33 -12.05
N VAL A 16 -10.61 14.10 -13.36
CA VAL A 16 -11.52 13.27 -14.16
C VAL A 16 -11.35 11.81 -13.72
N VAL A 17 -12.41 11.22 -13.17
CA VAL A 17 -12.47 9.79 -12.88
C VAL A 17 -12.78 9.05 -14.19
N SER A 18 -11.75 8.50 -14.84
CA SER A 18 -11.97 7.53 -15.92
C SER A 18 -12.36 6.18 -15.32
N LEU A 19 -13.52 5.65 -15.69
CA LEU A 19 -13.92 4.31 -15.25
C LEU A 19 -13.09 3.27 -16.00
N ASP A 20 -12.14 2.67 -15.30
CA ASP A 20 -11.41 1.49 -15.74
C ASP A 20 -11.90 0.31 -14.88
N THR A 21 -12.68 -0.59 -15.47
CA THR A 21 -13.31 -1.72 -14.77
C THR A 21 -12.35 -2.88 -14.49
N HIS A 22 -11.13 -2.83 -15.02
CA HIS A 22 -10.13 -3.89 -14.87
C HIS A 22 -8.82 -3.39 -14.26
N GLY A 23 -8.55 -2.10 -14.33
CA GLY A 23 -7.41 -1.46 -13.68
C GLY A 23 -7.59 -1.36 -12.16
N MET A 24 -6.63 -1.91 -11.42
CA MET A 24 -6.56 -1.83 -9.96
C MET A 24 -5.58 -0.73 -9.50
N ASP A 25 -5.62 0.43 -10.15
CA ASP A 25 -4.86 1.60 -9.72
C ASP A 25 -5.47 2.15 -8.41
N PRO A 26 -4.75 2.11 -7.28
CA PRO A 26 -5.32 2.50 -5.99
C PRO A 26 -5.81 3.95 -5.94
N VAL A 27 -5.13 4.87 -6.64
CA VAL A 27 -5.51 6.29 -6.68
C VAL A 27 -6.83 6.47 -7.44
N LYS A 28 -6.99 5.78 -8.59
CA LYS A 28 -8.24 5.83 -9.36
C LYS A 28 -9.41 5.22 -8.59
N VAL A 29 -9.19 4.09 -7.91
CA VAL A 29 -10.22 3.43 -7.09
C VAL A 29 -10.69 4.35 -5.96
N ILE A 30 -9.77 4.98 -5.24
CA ILE A 30 -10.12 5.89 -4.13
C ILE A 30 -10.88 7.11 -4.66
N ARG A 31 -10.44 7.72 -5.77
CA ARG A 31 -11.17 8.83 -6.42
C ARG A 31 -12.58 8.45 -6.87
N LEU A 32 -12.74 7.29 -7.51
CA LEU A 32 -14.05 6.78 -7.91
C LEU A 32 -14.97 6.58 -6.70
N SER A 33 -14.45 5.99 -5.61
CA SER A 33 -15.26 5.78 -4.41
C SER A 33 -15.79 7.10 -3.82
N ARG A 34 -14.97 8.16 -3.83
CA ARG A 34 -15.39 9.52 -3.41
C ARG A 34 -16.46 10.09 -4.32
N ALA A 35 -16.29 9.98 -5.64
CA ALA A 35 -17.29 10.44 -6.62
C ALA A 35 -18.64 9.74 -6.47
N LEU A 36 -18.64 8.47 -6.02
CA LEU A 36 -19.84 7.69 -5.71
C LEU A 36 -20.42 7.99 -4.32
N GLY A 37 -19.87 8.96 -3.58
CA GLY A 37 -20.38 9.43 -2.30
C GLY A 37 -19.78 8.74 -1.07
N ALA A 38 -18.79 7.86 -1.24
CA ALA A 38 -18.03 7.37 -0.10
C ALA A 38 -17.18 8.51 0.50
N ARG A 39 -16.98 8.48 1.80
CA ARG A 39 -15.96 9.30 2.47
C ARG A 39 -14.89 8.35 3.02
N PRO A 40 -13.91 7.95 2.19
CA PRO A 40 -12.85 7.06 2.64
C PRO A 40 -12.14 7.72 3.82
N THR A 41 -12.04 7.01 4.93
CA THR A 41 -11.25 7.43 6.09
C THR A 41 -9.76 7.41 5.73
N ARG A 42 -8.93 7.85 6.68
CA ARG A 42 -7.47 7.75 6.61
C ARG A 42 -7.04 6.45 5.92
N THR A 43 -6.37 6.58 4.78
CA THR A 43 -5.94 5.44 3.95
C THR A 43 -4.44 5.25 4.14
N LEU A 44 -4.01 4.02 4.41
CA LEU A 44 -2.61 3.66 4.59
C LEU A 44 -2.29 2.46 3.72
N VAL A 45 -1.10 2.45 3.11
CA VAL A 45 -0.57 1.36 2.29
C VAL A 45 0.69 0.83 2.96
N VAL A 46 0.70 -0.47 3.26
CA VAL A 46 1.89 -1.17 3.73
C VAL A 46 2.52 -1.89 2.54
N GLY A 47 3.75 -1.50 2.19
CA GLY A 47 4.53 -2.08 1.10
C GLY A 47 5.79 -2.78 1.60
N CYS A 48 6.35 -3.68 0.81
CA CYS A 48 7.63 -4.33 1.09
C CYS A 48 8.50 -4.28 -0.17
N GLU A 49 9.75 -3.82 -0.05
CA GLU A 49 10.66 -3.72 -1.20
C GLU A 49 10.96 -5.11 -1.79
N PRO A 50 10.67 -5.36 -3.07
CA PRO A 50 10.95 -6.64 -3.69
C PRO A 50 12.45 -6.85 -3.91
N LYS A 51 12.87 -8.13 -4.00
CA LYS A 51 14.25 -8.46 -4.42
C LYS A 51 14.44 -8.39 -5.94
N VAL A 52 13.38 -8.69 -6.69
CA VAL A 52 13.39 -8.79 -8.16
C VAL A 52 12.15 -8.12 -8.70
N ILE A 53 12.30 -7.30 -9.73
CA ILE A 53 11.20 -6.76 -10.54
C ILE A 53 11.11 -7.61 -11.81
N LEU A 54 10.01 -8.32 -11.98
CA LEU A 54 9.79 -9.17 -13.16
C LEU A 54 9.32 -8.33 -14.35
N GLY A 55 9.90 -8.56 -15.52
CA GLY A 55 9.62 -7.82 -16.76
C GLY A 55 8.33 -8.22 -17.49
N GLY A 56 7.68 -9.32 -17.06
CA GLY A 56 6.28 -9.62 -17.38
C GLY A 56 5.97 -10.17 -18.78
N GLU A 57 6.95 -10.56 -19.59
CA GLU A 57 6.68 -11.04 -20.95
C GLU A 57 6.76 -12.57 -21.11
N ASP A 58 7.54 -13.27 -20.28
CA ASP A 58 7.72 -14.72 -20.38
C ASP A 58 7.21 -15.44 -19.12
N TYR A 59 6.44 -16.52 -19.33
CA TYR A 59 5.90 -17.33 -18.21
C TYR A 59 7.00 -18.03 -17.43
N ASP A 60 8.13 -18.31 -18.08
CA ASP A 60 9.30 -18.95 -17.45
C ASP A 60 10.00 -18.01 -16.44
N ASP A 61 9.78 -16.70 -16.54
CA ASP A 61 10.30 -15.71 -15.58
C ASP A 61 9.39 -15.54 -14.36
N MET A 62 8.22 -16.19 -14.30
CA MET A 62 7.33 -16.11 -13.16
C MET A 62 7.87 -16.91 -11.97
N LEU A 63 8.32 -16.19 -10.94
CA LEU A 63 8.65 -16.78 -9.64
C LEU A 63 7.37 -17.01 -8.83
N MET A 64 7.12 -18.26 -8.44
CA MET A 64 5.95 -18.63 -7.62
C MET A 64 6.18 -18.43 -6.12
N GLU A 65 7.42 -18.15 -5.70
CA GLU A 65 7.80 -18.00 -4.30
C GLU A 65 8.29 -16.58 -4.00
N LEU A 66 8.08 -16.15 -2.76
CA LEU A 66 8.73 -14.95 -2.25
C LEU A 66 10.23 -15.20 -2.08
N SER A 67 11.05 -14.22 -2.46
CA SER A 67 12.47 -14.27 -2.11
C SER A 67 12.64 -14.27 -0.59
N GLU A 68 13.67 -14.97 -0.09
CA GLU A 68 14.02 -15.04 1.33
C GLU A 68 13.89 -13.70 2.11
N PRO A 69 14.47 -12.55 1.67
CA PRO A 69 14.34 -11.30 2.42
C PRO A 69 12.90 -10.77 2.47
N VAL A 70 12.10 -10.98 1.42
CA VAL A 70 10.69 -10.55 1.38
C VAL A 70 9.84 -11.48 2.25
N SER A 71 10.11 -12.79 2.21
CA SER A 71 9.44 -13.76 3.08
C SER A 71 9.70 -13.48 4.56
N ALA A 72 10.94 -13.11 4.92
CA ALA A 72 11.30 -12.74 6.29
C ALA A 72 10.57 -11.47 6.77
N ALA A 73 10.31 -10.53 5.87
CA ALA A 73 9.62 -9.28 6.17
C ALA A 73 8.11 -9.40 6.40
N VAL A 74 7.49 -10.53 6.02
CA VAL A 74 6.02 -10.71 6.12
C VAL A 74 5.54 -10.59 7.56
N GLU A 75 6.24 -11.21 8.52
CA GLU A 75 5.82 -11.18 9.93
C GLU A 75 5.85 -9.76 10.49
N GLU A 76 6.83 -8.96 10.09
CA GLU A 76 6.94 -7.55 10.48
C GLU A 76 5.82 -6.71 9.86
N ALA A 77 5.54 -6.91 8.56
CA ALA A 77 4.43 -6.23 7.88
C ALA A 77 3.08 -6.54 8.54
N VAL A 78 2.85 -7.79 8.94
CA VAL A 78 1.63 -8.20 9.66
C VAL A 78 1.52 -7.47 11.01
N LYS A 79 2.59 -7.46 11.80
CA LYS A 79 2.62 -6.74 13.10
C LYS A 79 2.31 -5.25 12.93
N LEU A 80 2.85 -4.62 11.89
CA LEU A 80 2.57 -3.22 11.58
C LEU A 80 1.09 -3.00 11.22
N VAL A 81 0.49 -3.88 10.41
CA VAL A 81 -0.94 -3.79 10.09
C VAL A 81 -1.80 -3.95 11.35
N GLU A 82 -1.48 -4.92 12.20
CA GLU A 82 -2.19 -5.14 13.46
C GLU A 82 -2.09 -3.92 14.39
N SER A 83 -0.91 -3.29 14.49
CA SER A 83 -0.75 -2.08 15.31
C SER A 83 -1.54 -0.91 14.74
N LEU A 84 -1.52 -0.70 13.42
CA LEU A 84 -2.25 0.39 12.77
C LEU A 84 -3.78 0.26 12.93
N VAL A 85 -4.31 -0.96 12.88
CA VAL A 85 -5.73 -1.21 13.12
C VAL A 85 -6.10 -0.96 14.59
N THR A 86 -5.20 -1.29 15.52
CA THR A 86 -5.43 -1.13 16.96
C THR A 86 -5.31 0.33 17.41
N ASP A 87 -4.34 1.08 16.86
CA ASP A 87 -4.06 2.47 17.21
C ASP A 87 -5.13 3.45 16.69
N ASN A 88 -5.96 3.03 15.73
CA ASN A 88 -7.02 3.84 15.11
C ASN A 88 -8.29 3.97 15.98
N GLY A 89 -8.13 4.31 17.26
CA GLY A 89 -9.18 5.03 17.99
C GLY A 89 -9.57 6.33 17.24
N PRO A 90 -10.80 6.86 17.41
CA PRO A 90 -11.32 7.90 16.54
C PRO A 90 -10.52 9.21 16.68
N GLY A 91 -9.62 9.48 15.72
CA GLY A 91 -8.94 10.77 15.53
C GLY A 91 -7.45 10.78 15.88
N GLY A 92 -6.60 10.21 15.02
CA GLY A 92 -5.15 10.45 15.02
C GLY A 92 -4.78 11.57 14.05
N SER A 93 -4.12 12.61 14.55
CA SER A 93 -3.86 13.90 13.90
C SER A 93 -3.03 13.85 12.62
N ALA A 94 -3.37 14.76 11.70
CA ALA A 94 -2.68 15.07 10.47
C ALA A 94 -1.18 15.40 10.64
N GLY A 95 -0.39 14.98 9.64
CA GLY A 95 0.85 15.64 9.23
C GLY A 95 2.13 15.17 9.90
N SER A 96 2.82 14.21 9.27
CA SER A 96 4.28 14.22 9.10
C SER A 96 4.67 13.04 8.22
N SER A 97 5.19 13.32 7.02
CA SER A 97 5.88 12.33 6.19
C SER A 97 6.98 11.70 7.04
N THR A 98 6.73 10.49 7.53
CA THR A 98 7.71 9.71 8.26
C THR A 98 7.91 8.42 7.50
N GLU A 99 8.95 8.40 6.68
CA GLU A 99 9.65 7.17 6.34
C GLU A 99 10.17 6.61 7.67
N ARG A 100 9.36 5.78 8.33
CA ARG A 100 9.81 4.97 9.45
C ARG A 100 10.45 3.75 8.86
N GLU A 101 11.77 3.79 8.69
CA GLU A 101 12.57 2.58 8.56
C GLU A 101 12.45 1.83 9.90
N VAL A 102 11.68 0.74 9.88
CA VAL A 102 11.60 -0.18 11.01
C VAL A 102 12.84 -1.06 10.91
N LYS A 103 13.73 -0.91 11.88
CA LYS A 103 15.03 -1.58 11.90
C LYS A 103 14.85 -2.99 12.46
N SER A 104 15.24 -3.99 11.68
CA SER A 104 15.23 -5.42 12.04
C SER A 104 16.09 -5.75 13.26
#